data_AF-A0A1A8DII1-F1
#
_entry.id   AF-A0A1A8DII1-F1
#
_cell.length_a   1.000
_cell.length_b   1.000
_cell.length_c   1.000
_cell.angle_alpha   90.00
_cell.angle_beta   90.00
_cell.angle_gamma   90.00
#
_symmetry.space_group_name_H-M   'P 1'
#
loop_
_entity.id
_entity.type
_entity.pdbx_description
1 polymer ?
#
loop_
_entity_poly.entity_id
_entity_poly.type
_entity_poly.pdbx_seq_one_letter_code
_entity_poly.pdbx_strand_id
1 'polypeptide(L)'
;PKWEFPRKNLVLGKTLGEGEFGKVVKATAFRLKGKAGYTTVAVKMLKENASHSELRDLLSEFTLLKQVNHPHVIKMYGACSQDGPLYL
;
A
#
# COMPACT_ATOMS: atom_id res chain seq x y z
N PRO A 1 -14.02 4.67 -4.21
CA PRO A 1 -13.28 5.83 -3.61
C PRO A 1 -12.01 6.15 -4.43
N LYS A 2 -11.57 7.42 -4.51
CA LYS A 2 -10.44 7.90 -5.36
C LYS A 2 -9.13 7.11 -5.21
N TRP A 3 -8.91 6.53 -4.03
CA TRP A 3 -7.69 5.80 -3.68
C TRP A 3 -7.87 4.29 -3.60
N GLU A 4 -9.09 3.78 -3.68
CA GLU A 4 -9.33 2.35 -3.58
C GLU A 4 -8.84 1.63 -4.84
N PHE A 5 -8.09 0.54 -4.65
CA PHE A 5 -7.57 -0.30 -5.71
C PHE A 5 -8.17 -1.71 -5.63
N PRO A 6 -8.60 -2.32 -6.75
CA PRO A 6 -9.15 -3.67 -6.72
C PRO A 6 -8.10 -4.69 -6.29
N ARG A 7 -8.29 -5.33 -5.13
CA ARG A 7 -7.37 -6.33 -4.56
C ARG A 7 -7.02 -7.45 -5.57
N LYS A 8 -8.00 -7.89 -6.38
CA LYS A 8 -7.81 -8.90 -7.43
C LYS A 8 -6.80 -8.52 -8.52
N ASN A 9 -6.52 -7.23 -8.68
CA ASN A 9 -5.54 -6.72 -9.64
C ASN A 9 -4.15 -6.54 -9.00
N LEU A 10 -3.98 -6.90 -7.73
CA LEU A 10 -2.73 -6.81 -6.99
C LEU A 10 -2.18 -8.21 -6.73
N VAL A 11 -0.96 -8.48 -7.21
CA VAL A 11 -0.26 -9.74 -6.95
C VAL A 11 0.93 -9.45 -6.04
N LEU A 12 0.88 -9.96 -4.82
CA LEU A 12 1.96 -9.83 -3.84
C LEU A 12 3.10 -10.79 -4.17
N GLY A 13 4.33 -10.35 -3.93
CA GLY A 13 5.55 -11.11 -4.13
C GLY A 13 6.39 -11.15 -2.85
N LYS A 14 7.71 -11.15 -3.02
CA LYS A 14 8.66 -11.28 -1.89
C LYS A 14 8.61 -10.10 -0.92
N THR A 15 8.87 -10.36 0.35
CA THR A 15 9.14 -9.33 1.36
C THR A 15 10.37 -8.51 0.97
N LEU A 16 10.26 -7.19 1.09
CA LEU A 16 11.34 -6.23 0.91
C LEU A 16 11.93 -5.81 2.26
N GLY A 17 11.10 -5.74 3.30
CA GLY A 17 11.51 -5.46 4.66
C GLY A 17 10.35 -5.59 5.65
N GLU A 18 10.68 -5.84 6.90
CA GLU A 18 9.72 -5.95 8.00
C GLU A 18 10.37 -5.39 9.26
N GLY A 19 9.63 -4.60 10.05
CA GLY A 19 10.18 -3.96 11.24
C GLY A 19 9.13 -3.21 12.06
N GLU A 20 9.57 -2.16 12.74
CA GLU A 20 8.72 -1.33 13.60
C GLU A 20 7.54 -0.72 12.83
N PHE A 21 7.74 -0.37 11.55
CA PHE A 21 6.75 0.30 10.72
C PHE A 21 5.83 -0.65 9.93
N GLY A 22 5.79 -1.93 10.30
CA GLY A 22 5.03 -2.96 9.61
C GLY A 22 5.86 -3.74 8.57
N LYS A 23 5.17 -4.33 7.60
CA LYS A 23 5.74 -5.20 6.56
C LYS A 23 5.59 -4.56 5.18
N VAL A 24 6.66 -4.59 4.40
CA VAL A 24 6.68 -4.12 3.01
C VAL A 24 7.01 -5.27 2.09
N VAL A 25 6.19 -5.49 1.07
CA VAL A 25 6.42 -6.52 0.05
C VAL A 25 6.50 -5.90 -1.33
N LYS A 26 7.24 -6.54 -2.24
CA LYS A 26 7.19 -6.24 -3.67
C LYS A 26 5.87 -6.76 -4.21
N ALA A 27 5.22 -6.02 -5.10
CA ALA A 27 4.01 -6.48 -5.77
C ALA A 27 3.95 -6.00 -7.22
N THR A 28 3.02 -6.57 -7.98
CA THR A 28 2.65 -6.09 -9.31
C THR A 28 1.17 -5.72 -9.34
N ALA A 29 0.87 -4.50 -9.77
CA ALA A 29 -0.49 -3.97 -9.89
C ALA A 29 -0.90 -3.86 -11.36
N PHE A 30 -2.00 -4.50 -11.74
CA PHE A 30 -2.55 -4.44 -13.09
C PHE A 30 -3.47 -3.22 -13.26
N ARG A 31 -3.31 -2.49 -14.38
CA ARG A 31 -4.13 -1.31 -14.70
C ARG A 31 -4.07 -0.17 -13.66
N LEU A 32 -2.93 -0.03 -12.99
CA LEU A 32 -2.73 1.00 -11.97
C LEU A 32 -2.89 2.41 -12.55
N LYS A 33 -3.79 3.21 -11.97
CA LYS A 33 -4.10 4.59 -12.42
C LYS A 33 -4.39 4.72 -13.92
N GLY A 34 -5.03 3.70 -14.50
CA GLY A 34 -5.38 3.69 -15.94
C GLY A 34 -4.22 3.35 -16.87
N LYS A 35 -3.01 3.11 -16.36
CA LYS A 35 -1.86 2.68 -17.17
C LYS A 35 -2.06 1.24 -17.62
N ALA A 36 -1.88 0.96 -18.91
CA ALA A 36 -1.96 -0.41 -19.44
C ALA A 36 -0.86 -1.32 -18.85
N GLY A 37 -1.19 -2.60 -18.68
CA GLY A 37 -0.25 -3.62 -18.21
C GLY A 37 -0.01 -3.63 -16.69
N TYR A 38 1.12 -4.22 -16.31
CA TYR A 38 1.55 -4.34 -14.91
C TYR A 38 2.51 -3.22 -14.54
N THR A 39 2.35 -2.72 -13.32
CA THR A 39 3.30 -1.80 -12.68
C THR A 39 3.87 -2.47 -11.44
N THR A 40 5.20 -2.49 -11.33
CA THR A 40 5.87 -2.94 -10.10
C THR A 40 5.67 -1.88 -9.02
N VAL A 41 5.22 -2.29 -7.84
CA VAL A 41 4.96 -1.42 -6.69
C VAL A 41 5.51 -2.05 -5.40
N ALA A 42 5.65 -1.24 -4.37
CA ALA A 42 5.79 -1.72 -3.00
C ALA A 42 4.42 -1.66 -2.33
N VAL A 43 4.10 -2.64 -1.50
CA VAL A 43 2.86 -2.68 -0.71
C VAL A 43 3.22 -2.72 0.76
N LYS A 44 2.73 -1.75 1.52
CA LYS A 44 2.88 -1.71 2.98
C LYS A 44 1.64 -2.27 3.65
N MET A 45 1.84 -3.11 4.65
CA MET A 45 0.79 -3.79 5.39
C MET A 45 1.20 -4.02 6.84
N LEU A 46 0.22 -4.36 7.68
CA LEU A 46 0.48 -4.77 9.05
C LEU A 46 1.17 -6.15 9.11
N LYS A 47 1.95 -6.35 10.18
CA LYS A 47 2.43 -7.68 10.58
C LYS A 47 1.27 -8.50 11.16
N GLU A 48 1.43 -9.82 11.24
CA GLU A 48 0.38 -10.72 11.74
C GLU A 48 -0.07 -10.41 13.17
N ASN A 49 0.85 -9.92 14.00
CA ASN A 49 0.64 -9.56 15.40
C ASN A 49 0.63 -8.04 15.65
N ALA A 50 0.26 -7.25 14.64
CA ALA A 50 0.28 -5.80 14.77
C ALA A 50 -0.66 -5.28 15.88
N SER A 51 -0.17 -4.32 16.62
CA SER A 51 -0.91 -3.58 17.64
C SER A 51 -1.89 -2.59 17.02
N HIS A 52 -2.85 -2.14 17.83
CA HIS A 52 -3.75 -1.04 17.45
C HIS A 52 -3.01 0.27 17.15
N SER A 53 -1.81 0.46 17.75
CA SER A 53 -1.01 1.65 17.45
C SER A 53 -0.43 1.58 16.04
N GLU A 54 0.13 0.43 15.65
CA GLU A 54 0.67 0.24 14.30
C GLU A 54 -0.42 0.39 13.22
N LEU A 55 -1.66 -0.02 13.50
CA LEU A 55 -2.80 0.26 12.61
C LEU A 55 -3.07 1.77 12.48
N ARG A 56 -3.07 2.52 13.59
CA ARG A 56 -3.25 3.98 13.56
C ARG A 56 -2.11 4.68 12.82
N ASP A 57 -0.89 4.20 12.97
CA ASP A 57 0.27 4.76 12.29
C ASP A 57 0.17 4.54 10.78
N LEU A 58 -0.23 3.33 10.35
CA LEU A 58 -0.49 3.03 8.93
C LEU A 58 -1.62 3.90 8.35
N LEU A 59 -2.71 4.12 9.10
CA LEU A 59 -3.81 4.99 8.68
C LEU A 59 -3.40 6.48 8.62
N SER A 60 -2.54 6.90 9.54
CA SER A 60 -1.97 8.25 9.55
C SER A 60 -1.09 8.48 8.33
N GLU A 61 -0.22 7.51 8.00
CA GLU A 61 0.58 7.53 6.78
C GLU A 61 -0.29 7.56 5.52
N PHE A 62 -1.37 6.75 5.48
CA PHE A 62 -2.34 6.81 4.38
C PHE A 62 -2.93 8.20 4.21
N THR A 63 -3.27 8.87 5.31
CA THR A 63 -3.88 10.20 5.28
C THR A 63 -2.88 11.26 4.79
N LEU A 64 -1.63 11.18 5.25
CA LEU A 64 -0.56 12.10 4.86
C LEU A 64 -0.19 11.93 3.39
N LEU A 65 0.08 10.70 2.93
CA LEU A 65 0.53 10.45 1.56
C LEU A 65 -0.51 10.79 0.49
N LYS A 66 -1.80 10.89 0.84
CA LYS A 66 -2.84 11.39 -0.08
C LYS A 66 -2.68 12.88 -0.43
N GLN A 67 -2.07 13.65 0.47
CA GLN A 67 -1.97 15.10 0.37
C GLN A 67 -0.64 15.54 -0.24
N VAL A 68 0.36 14.65 -0.27
CA VAL A 68 1.70 14.97 -0.75
C VAL A 68 1.92 14.47 -2.18
N ASN A 69 2.45 15.34 -3.04
CA ASN A 69 2.86 14.99 -4.40
C ASN A 69 4.08 15.82 -4.78
N HIS A 70 5.27 15.21 -4.71
CA HIS A 70 6.53 15.87 -4.99
C HIS A 70 7.55 14.88 -5.57
N PRO A 71 8.45 15.28 -6.50
CA PRO A 71 9.43 14.37 -7.11
C PRO A 71 10.38 13.68 -6.13
N HIS A 72 10.63 14.28 -4.98
CA HIS A 72 11.52 13.76 -3.93
C HIS A 72 10.79 13.16 -2.73
N VAL A 73 9.47 12.94 -2.83
CA VAL A 73 8.68 12.25 -1.81
C VAL A 73 8.05 11.01 -2.43
N ILE A 74 8.00 9.93 -1.66
CA ILE A 74 7.38 8.69 -2.11
C ILE A 74 5.93 8.92 -2.54
N LYS A 75 5.55 8.33 -3.67
CA LYS A 75 4.22 8.52 -4.25
C LYS A 75 3.28 7.38 -3.85
N MET A 76 2.15 7.73 -3.24
CA MET A 76 1.05 6.80 -3.05
C MET A 76 0.27 6.60 -4.34
N TYR A 77 0.04 5.34 -4.70
CA TYR A 77 -0.80 4.99 -5.85
C TYR A 77 -2.22 4.60 -5.44
N GLY A 78 -2.43 3.91 -4.34
CA GLY A 78 -3.76 3.51 -3.92
C GLY A 78 -3.74 2.80 -2.58
N ALA A 79 -4.86 2.18 -2.23
CA ALA A 79 -4.97 1.30 -1.08
C ALA A 79 -6.02 0.22 -1.37
N CYS A 80 -5.87 -0.96 -0.76
CA CYS A 80 -6.93 -1.96 -0.66
C CYS A 80 -7.44 -1.93 0.78
N SER A 81 -8.60 -1.32 1.02
CA SER A 81 -9.17 -1.14 2.36
C SER A 81 -10.40 -2.02 2.61
N GLN A 82 -10.92 -2.67 1.57
CA GLN A 82 -12.11 -3.51 1.63
C GLN A 82 -11.76 -4.99 1.49
N ASP A 83 -12.61 -5.85 2.05
CA ASP A 83 -12.57 -7.31 1.90
C ASP A 83 -11.18 -7.93 2.14
N GLY A 84 -10.52 -7.53 3.24
CA GLY A 84 -9.24 -8.09 3.66
C GLY A 84 -8.34 -7.08 4.37
N PRO A 85 -7.05 -7.44 4.57
CA PRO A 85 -6.10 -6.57 5.25
C PRO A 85 -5.88 -5.25 4.52
N LEU A 86 -5.61 -4.18 5.27
CA LEU A 86 -5.26 -2.88 4.71
C LEU A 86 -3.91 -2.95 4.01
N TYR A 87 -3.91 -2.64 2.71
CA TYR A 87 -2.70 -2.48 1.90
C TYR A 87 -2.60 -1.03 1.43
N LEU A 88 -1.42 -0.43 1.60
CA LEU A 88 -1.05 0.86 1.01
C LEU A 88 -0.06 0.65 -0.15
#